data_AF-A0AAV5W757-F1
#
_entry.id   AF-A0AAV5W757-F1
#
_cell.length_a   1.000
_cell.length_b   1.000
_cell.length_c   1.000
_cell.angle_alpha   90.00
_cell.angle_beta   90.00
_cell.angle_gamma   90.00
#
_symmetry.space_group_name_H-M   'P 1'
#
loop_
_entity.id
_entity.type
_entity.pdbx_description
1 polymer ?
#
loop_
_entity_poly.entity_id
_entity_poly.type
_entity_poly.pdbx_seq_one_letter_code
_entity_poly.pdbx_strand_id
1 'polypeptide(L)'
;SSLVQSGHSALLSTRVLDKPSVMCKFIINIIYGAIVFIAFCLTVTSVARDTWFISGSGMKATSGVLPCADTIPTGDELAAGKICTPDWNKFKDLSFKMQAIVGCLIFAAVMEVVCFVFNILSAFSCCCKQQLGKILSSLSSIVTIFLLIPVVIVALSNSDNVEKLKKQGWPISVDDVGHGDSFICATVALVFSIINIILAVVAQCCISKK
;
A
#
# COMPACT_ATOMS: atom_id res chain seq x y z
N SER A 1 -65.40 14.00 -22.43
CA SER A 1 -64.80 13.17 -21.36
C SER A 1 -64.25 11.89 -21.94
N SER A 2 -62.96 11.82 -22.27
CA SER A 2 -62.20 10.58 -22.54
C SER A 2 -60.86 10.93 -23.22
N LEU A 3 -59.76 11.03 -22.46
CA LEU A 3 -58.36 10.90 -22.95
C LEU A 3 -57.35 11.14 -21.81
N VAL A 4 -57.29 10.25 -20.82
CA VAL A 4 -56.16 10.21 -19.85
C VAL A 4 -55.91 8.76 -19.45
N GLN A 5 -55.38 7.91 -20.35
CA GLN A 5 -54.91 6.58 -19.95
C GLN A 5 -54.00 5.92 -21.01
N SER A 6 -52.81 6.45 -21.27
CA SER A 6 -51.78 5.69 -21.99
C SER A 6 -50.38 6.27 -21.80
N GLY A 7 -49.86 6.24 -20.56
CA GLY A 7 -48.54 6.80 -20.25
C GLY A 7 -47.80 6.20 -19.06
N HIS A 8 -48.24 5.05 -18.53
CA HIS A 8 -47.63 4.46 -17.32
C HIS A 8 -47.07 3.05 -17.47
N SER A 9 -47.11 2.46 -18.67
CA SER A 9 -46.64 1.08 -18.87
C SER A 9 -45.20 0.95 -19.39
N ALA A 10 -44.53 2.06 -19.72
CA ALA A 10 -43.16 2.03 -20.24
C ALA A 10 -42.05 2.13 -19.16
N LEU A 11 -42.41 2.35 -17.88
CA LEU A 11 -41.44 2.61 -16.80
C LEU A 11 -41.10 1.40 -15.93
N LEU A 12 -41.70 0.23 -16.19
CA LEU A 12 -41.49 -0.99 -15.39
C LEU A 12 -40.69 -2.09 -16.10
N SER A 13 -40.43 -1.96 -17.41
CA SER A 13 -39.74 -2.99 -18.22
C SER A 13 -38.25 -2.71 -18.47
N THR A 14 -37.58 -2.05 -17.54
CA THR A 14 -36.10 -1.89 -17.57
C THR A 14 -35.41 -2.37 -16.30
N ARG A 15 -36.15 -2.82 -15.28
CA ARG A 15 -35.55 -3.21 -13.97
C ARG A 15 -34.94 -4.61 -13.90
N VAL A 16 -35.15 -5.47 -14.90
CA VAL A 16 -34.75 -6.89 -14.79
C VAL A 16 -33.42 -7.22 -15.50
N LEU A 17 -32.97 -6.38 -16.44
CA LEU A 17 -31.78 -6.63 -17.27
C LEU A 17 -30.49 -5.91 -16.81
N ASP A 18 -30.51 -5.25 -15.65
CA ASP A 18 -29.33 -4.55 -15.10
C ASP A 18 -28.50 -5.37 -14.09
N LYS A 19 -28.91 -6.61 -13.81
CA LYS A 19 -28.25 -7.53 -12.87
C LYS A 19 -26.73 -7.72 -13.09
N PRO A 20 -26.19 -7.91 -14.31
CA PRO A 20 -24.75 -8.18 -14.46
C PRO A 20 -23.87 -6.98 -14.10
N SER A 21 -24.35 -5.75 -14.36
CA SER A 21 -23.58 -4.52 -14.07
C SER A 21 -23.50 -4.22 -12.57
N VAL A 22 -24.52 -4.61 -11.80
CA VAL A 22 -24.56 -4.43 -10.34
C VAL A 22 -23.65 -5.43 -9.64
N MET A 23 -23.67 -6.70 -10.07
CA MET A 23 -22.81 -7.75 -9.51
C MET A 23 -21.33 -7.47 -9.77
N CYS A 24 -20.97 -7.04 -10.99
CA CYS A 24 -19.59 -6.68 -11.34
C CYS A 24 -19.02 -5.60 -10.41
N LYS A 25 -19.79 -4.53 -10.14
CA LYS A 25 -19.35 -3.43 -9.25
C LYS A 25 -19.17 -3.87 -7.80
N PHE A 26 -20.04 -4.76 -7.31
CA PHE A 26 -19.94 -5.25 -5.94
C PHE A 26 -18.69 -6.13 -5.76
N ILE A 27 -18.45 -7.04 -6.71
CA ILE A 27 -17.27 -7.91 -6.71
C ILE A 27 -15.98 -7.08 -6.79
N ILE A 28 -15.92 -6.08 -7.67
CA ILE A 28 -14.75 -5.21 -7.80
C ILE A 28 -14.48 -4.44 -6.48
N ASN A 29 -15.51 -3.91 -5.82
CA ASN A 29 -15.33 -3.23 -4.52
C ASN A 29 -14.81 -4.16 -3.42
N ILE A 30 -15.26 -5.43 -3.39
CA ILE A 30 -14.75 -6.43 -2.43
C ILE A 30 -13.28 -6.71 -2.71
N ILE A 31 -12.93 -6.98 -3.97
CA ILE A 31 -11.54 -7.29 -4.35
C ILE A 31 -10.64 -6.09 -4.06
N TYR A 32 -11.06 -4.88 -4.44
CA TYR A 32 -10.34 -3.65 -4.13
C TYR A 32 -10.10 -3.49 -2.62
N GLY A 33 -11.16 -3.66 -1.81
CA GLY A 33 -11.06 -3.56 -0.36
C GLY A 33 -10.10 -4.58 0.25
N ALA A 34 -10.15 -5.84 -0.22
CA ALA A 34 -9.24 -6.89 0.23
C ALA A 34 -7.78 -6.57 -0.11
N ILE A 35 -7.51 -6.09 -1.33
CA ILE A 35 -6.14 -5.74 -1.76
C ILE A 35 -5.61 -4.53 -0.99
N VAL A 36 -6.42 -3.47 -0.79
CA VAL A 36 -6.03 -2.33 0.06
C VAL A 36 -5.71 -2.79 1.48
N PHE A 37 -6.52 -3.69 2.05
CA PHE A 37 -6.27 -4.20 3.40
C PHE A 37 -4.97 -5.02 3.48
N ILE A 38 -4.68 -5.86 2.48
CA ILE A 38 -3.42 -6.61 2.41
C ILE A 38 -2.24 -5.64 2.27
N ALA A 39 -2.33 -4.64 1.39
CA ALA A 39 -1.31 -3.61 1.23
C ALA A 39 -1.04 -2.88 2.55
N PHE A 40 -2.10 -2.48 3.26
CA PHE A 40 -1.99 -1.87 4.59
C PHE A 40 -1.25 -2.76 5.60
N CYS A 41 -1.64 -4.03 5.71
CA CYS A 41 -0.97 -4.98 6.61
C CYS A 41 0.53 -5.12 6.26
N LEU A 42 0.87 -5.15 4.97
CA LEU A 42 2.26 -5.22 4.51
C LEU A 42 3.03 -3.93 4.80
N THR A 43 2.42 -2.75 4.58
CA THR A 43 3.01 -1.44 4.90
C THR A 43 3.28 -1.33 6.40
N VAL A 44 2.31 -1.67 7.25
CA VAL A 44 2.49 -1.68 8.71
C VAL A 44 3.55 -2.68 9.14
N THR A 45 3.52 -3.90 8.60
CA THR A 45 4.53 -4.93 8.90
C THR A 45 5.93 -4.47 8.49
N SER A 46 6.03 -3.83 7.33
CA SER A 46 7.28 -3.25 6.85
C SER A 46 7.80 -2.18 7.80
N VAL A 47 6.95 -1.27 8.28
CA VAL A 47 7.37 -0.22 9.22
C VAL A 47 7.74 -0.79 10.59
N ALA A 48 7.01 -1.79 11.08
CA ALA A 48 7.17 -2.32 12.43
C ALA A 48 8.40 -3.24 12.61
N ARG A 49 8.87 -3.87 11.53
CA ARG A 49 9.99 -4.82 11.57
C ARG A 49 11.33 -4.12 11.37
N ASP A 50 12.35 -4.65 12.05
CA ASP A 50 13.72 -4.13 12.04
C ASP A 50 14.59 -4.70 10.91
N THR A 51 13.98 -5.19 9.83
CA THR A 51 14.67 -5.91 8.75
C THR A 51 14.58 -5.18 7.42
N TRP A 52 14.88 -3.88 7.38
CA TRP A 52 14.93 -3.13 6.13
C TRP A 52 16.26 -3.30 5.40
N PHE A 53 17.35 -3.26 6.15
CA PHE A 53 18.70 -3.39 5.63
C PHE A 53 19.40 -4.58 6.29
N ILE A 54 20.14 -5.34 5.51
CA ILE A 54 21.02 -6.40 5.99
C ILE A 54 22.46 -5.89 5.88
N SER A 55 23.21 -5.93 6.98
CA SER A 55 24.62 -5.56 7.02
C SER A 55 25.45 -6.64 7.69
N GLY A 56 26.45 -7.17 6.99
CA GLY A 56 27.59 -7.86 7.60
C GLY A 56 27.84 -9.27 7.08
N SER A 57 29.13 -9.61 7.01
CA SER A 57 29.64 -10.97 6.81
C SER A 57 29.83 -11.65 8.16
N GLY A 58 29.03 -12.68 8.46
CA GLY A 58 29.20 -13.56 9.62
C GLY A 58 28.16 -13.40 10.75
N MET A 59 27.65 -12.19 11.01
CA MET A 59 26.45 -11.97 11.83
C MET A 59 25.55 -10.98 11.09
N LYS A 60 24.39 -11.44 10.63
CA LYS A 60 23.43 -10.62 9.88
C LYS A 60 22.85 -9.54 10.82
N ALA A 61 23.48 -8.37 10.87
CA ALA A 61 22.91 -7.23 11.56
C ALA A 61 21.78 -6.69 10.67
N THR A 62 20.56 -6.78 11.17
CA THR A 62 19.40 -6.18 10.52
C THR A 62 19.17 -4.79 11.11
N SER A 63 18.92 -3.81 10.25
CA SER A 63 18.54 -2.46 10.67
C SER A 63 17.15 -2.12 10.16
N GLY A 64 16.31 -1.62 11.07
CA GLY A 64 14.96 -1.17 10.79
C GLY A 64 14.90 0.22 10.17
N VAL A 65 13.71 0.57 9.67
CA VAL A 65 13.43 1.93 9.20
C VAL A 65 13.16 2.88 10.37
N LEU A 66 12.61 2.37 11.48
CA LEU A 66 12.37 3.12 12.70
C LEU A 66 13.56 2.96 13.68
N PRO A 67 13.95 4.03 14.39
CA PRO A 67 14.91 3.92 15.48
C PRO A 67 14.28 3.14 16.65
N CYS A 68 14.88 2.01 17.01
CA CYS A 68 14.42 1.21 18.15
C CYS A 68 15.08 1.69 19.45
N ALA A 69 14.28 1.92 20.49
CA ALA A 69 14.80 2.07 21.86
C ALA A 69 15.25 0.70 22.39
N ASP A 70 14.33 -0.26 22.30
CA ASP A 70 14.49 -1.62 22.78
C ASP A 70 13.96 -2.61 21.73
N THR A 71 14.62 -3.74 21.62
CA THR A 71 14.12 -4.87 20.83
C THR A 71 13.54 -5.91 21.78
N ILE A 72 12.25 -6.19 21.67
CA ILE A 72 11.63 -7.24 22.46
C ILE A 72 12.00 -8.58 21.82
N PRO A 73 12.72 -9.48 22.51
CA PRO A 73 12.96 -10.82 21.98
C PRO A 73 11.62 -11.55 21.89
N THR A 74 11.14 -11.74 20.68
CA THR A 74 10.07 -12.69 20.39
C THR A 74 10.65 -14.09 20.65
N GLY A 75 10.03 -14.86 21.54
CA GLY A 75 10.54 -16.13 22.08
C GLY A 75 10.78 -17.28 21.08
N ASP A 76 10.73 -17.00 19.78
CA ASP A 76 11.17 -17.85 18.67
C ASP A 76 12.12 -17.03 17.79
N GLU A 77 13.40 -17.00 18.18
CA GLU A 77 14.46 -16.19 17.56
C GLU A 77 14.76 -16.53 16.08
N LEU A 78 14.11 -17.54 15.49
CA LEU A 78 14.51 -18.09 14.20
C LEU A 78 13.60 -17.73 13.01
N ALA A 79 12.42 -17.13 13.20
CA ALA A 79 11.50 -16.88 12.07
C ALA A 79 10.67 -15.60 12.13
N ALA A 80 10.49 -14.99 13.30
CA ALA A 80 9.66 -13.79 13.46
C ALA A 80 10.54 -12.65 13.99
N GLY A 81 11.05 -11.80 13.08
CA GLY A 81 11.90 -10.65 13.38
C GLY A 81 11.45 -9.82 14.58
N LYS A 82 12.40 -9.15 15.24
CA LYS A 82 12.16 -8.46 16.51
C LYS A 82 11.19 -7.30 16.30
N ILE A 83 10.18 -7.21 17.15
CA ILE A 83 9.25 -6.08 17.15
C ILE A 83 9.95 -4.90 17.83
N CYS A 84 10.06 -3.80 17.09
CA CYS A 84 10.73 -2.59 17.51
C CYS A 84 9.75 -1.64 18.22
N THR A 85 10.10 -1.17 19.42
CA THR A 85 9.39 -0.04 20.04
C THR A 85 10.03 1.27 19.55
N PRO A 86 9.29 2.14 18.84
CA PRO A 86 9.87 3.33 18.22
C PRO A 86 10.29 4.36 19.27
N ASP A 87 11.53 4.84 19.16
CA ASP A 87 12.07 5.95 19.94
C ASP A 87 12.03 7.24 19.13
N TRP A 88 10.98 8.05 19.33
CA TRP A 88 10.78 9.31 18.62
C TRP A 88 11.84 10.37 18.96
N ASN A 89 12.57 10.24 20.07
CA ASN A 89 13.63 11.19 20.40
C ASN A 89 14.82 11.02 19.46
N LYS A 90 15.19 9.76 19.19
CA LYS A 90 16.23 9.40 18.23
C LYS A 90 15.85 9.71 16.79
N PHE A 91 14.55 9.88 16.49
CA PHE A 91 14.09 10.21 15.15
C PHE A 91 14.77 11.47 14.58
N LYS A 92 15.07 12.45 15.45
CA LYS A 92 15.73 13.70 15.07
C LYS A 92 17.19 13.50 14.65
N ASP A 93 17.84 12.44 15.12
CA ASP A 93 19.24 12.14 14.82
C ASP A 93 19.40 11.35 13.51
N LEU A 94 18.29 10.87 12.91
CA LEU A 94 18.35 10.20 11.61
C LEU A 94 18.68 11.18 10.49
N SER A 95 19.39 10.66 9.48
CA SER A 95 19.58 11.35 8.20
C SER A 95 18.23 11.76 7.60
N PHE A 96 18.18 12.96 7.03
CA PHE A 96 16.98 13.50 6.37
C PHE A 96 16.32 12.52 5.39
N LYS A 97 17.13 11.70 4.69
CA LYS A 97 16.64 10.65 3.78
C LYS A 97 15.78 9.61 4.50
N MET A 98 16.23 9.15 5.67
CA MET A 98 15.52 8.14 6.45
C MET A 98 14.27 8.72 7.12
N GLN A 99 14.35 9.96 7.60
CA GLN A 99 13.17 10.67 8.11
C GLN A 99 12.09 10.80 7.04
N ALA A 100 12.48 11.14 5.80
CA ALA A 100 11.56 11.22 4.67
C ALA A 100 10.94 9.86 4.32
N ILE A 101 11.74 8.78 4.32
CA ILE A 101 11.26 7.40 4.11
C ILE A 101 10.17 7.05 5.14
N VAL A 102 10.46 7.23 6.43
CA VAL A 102 9.51 6.91 7.52
C VAL A 102 8.24 7.75 7.38
N GLY A 103 8.38 9.06 7.14
CA GLY A 103 7.24 9.96 6.96
C GLY A 103 6.34 9.52 5.80
N CYS A 104 6.94 9.13 4.67
CA CYS A 104 6.19 8.64 3.50
C CYS A 104 5.43 7.34 3.81
N LEU A 105 6.06 6.39 4.50
CA LEU A 105 5.43 5.11 4.86
C LEU A 105 4.28 5.28 5.85
N ILE A 106 4.46 6.11 6.88
CA ILE A 106 3.39 6.41 7.85
C ILE A 106 2.23 7.11 7.15
N PHE A 107 2.52 8.10 6.30
CA PHE A 107 1.48 8.80 5.55
C PHE A 107 0.75 7.87 4.58
N ALA A 108 1.47 6.98 3.89
CA ALA A 108 0.87 5.96 3.04
C ALA A 108 -0.08 5.05 3.84
N ALA A 109 0.35 4.55 5.01
CA ALA A 109 -0.48 3.70 5.87
C ALA A 109 -1.77 4.41 6.32
N VAL A 110 -1.70 5.69 6.70
CA VAL A 110 -2.89 6.49 7.04
C VAL A 110 -3.82 6.62 5.84
N MET A 111 -3.28 6.91 4.66
CA MET A 111 -4.06 7.03 3.43
C MET A 111 -4.67 5.69 2.99
N GLU A 112 -4.02 4.56 3.22
CA GLU A 112 -4.58 3.22 2.99
C GLU A 112 -5.80 2.96 3.87
N VAL A 113 -5.76 3.35 5.15
CA VAL A 113 -6.93 3.27 6.06
C VAL A 113 -8.07 4.15 5.53
N VAL A 114 -7.76 5.37 5.09
CA VAL A 114 -8.75 6.27 4.48
C VAL A 114 -9.36 5.61 3.23
N CYS A 115 -8.54 5.07 2.32
CA CYS A 115 -9.00 4.32 1.15
C CYS A 115 -9.94 3.17 1.53
N PHE A 116 -9.58 2.40 2.56
CA PHE A 116 -10.37 1.27 3.03
C PHE A 116 -11.73 1.71 3.57
N VAL A 117 -11.77 2.75 4.41
CA VAL A 117 -13.02 3.33 4.93
C VAL A 117 -13.89 3.86 3.79
N PHE A 118 -13.31 4.60 2.85
CA PHE A 118 -14.04 5.08 1.67
C PHE A 118 -14.56 3.95 0.79
N ASN A 119 -13.84 2.82 0.68
CA ASN A 119 -14.32 1.65 -0.04
C ASN A 119 -15.55 1.03 0.65
N ILE A 120 -15.55 0.93 1.98
CA ILE A 120 -16.71 0.45 2.74
C ILE A 120 -17.90 1.39 2.55
N LEU A 121 -17.70 2.70 2.70
CA LEU A 121 -18.74 3.70 2.45
C LEU A 121 -19.28 3.61 1.02
N SER A 122 -18.41 3.30 0.05
CA SER A 122 -18.79 3.10 -1.35
C SER A 122 -19.66 1.87 -1.59
N ALA A 123 -19.52 0.83 -0.76
CA ALA A 123 -20.36 -0.35 -0.84
C ALA A 123 -21.80 -0.05 -0.39
N PHE A 124 -21.99 0.84 0.59
CA PHE A 124 -23.30 1.18 1.16
C PHE A 124 -23.99 2.40 0.51
N SER A 125 -23.27 3.20 -0.28
CA SER A 125 -23.81 4.43 -0.87
C SER A 125 -24.69 4.14 -2.11
N CYS A 126 -26.01 4.32 -1.99
CA CYS A 126 -26.95 4.09 -3.10
C CYS A 126 -26.97 5.21 -4.16
N CYS A 127 -26.65 6.47 -3.81
CA CYS A 127 -26.95 7.62 -4.69
C CYS A 127 -25.73 8.37 -5.28
N CYS A 128 -24.50 8.20 -4.75
CA CYS A 128 -23.32 9.00 -5.15
C CYS A 128 -22.17 8.17 -5.75
N LYS A 129 -22.49 7.00 -6.32
CA LYS A 129 -21.49 5.97 -6.68
C LYS A 129 -20.46 6.42 -7.72
N GLN A 130 -20.83 7.34 -8.63
CA GLN A 130 -19.94 7.78 -9.71
C GLN A 130 -18.83 8.73 -9.22
N GLN A 131 -19.12 9.62 -8.27
CA GLN A 131 -18.11 10.53 -7.72
C GLN A 131 -17.11 9.78 -6.83
N LEU A 132 -17.62 8.82 -6.05
CA LEU A 132 -16.81 8.08 -5.09
C LEU A 132 -15.72 7.24 -5.76
N GLY A 133 -16.00 6.64 -6.92
CA GLY A 133 -15.00 5.89 -7.69
C GLY A 133 -13.84 6.76 -8.24
N LYS A 134 -14.07 8.06 -8.49
CA LYS A 134 -13.00 8.99 -8.87
C LYS A 134 -12.11 9.31 -7.67
N ILE A 135 -12.72 9.53 -6.50
CA ILE A 135 -12.01 9.80 -5.25
C ILE A 135 -11.13 8.61 -4.87
N LEU A 136 -11.66 7.37 -4.90
CA LEU A 136 -10.86 6.16 -4.60
C LEU A 136 -9.64 6.02 -5.52
N SER A 137 -9.81 6.24 -6.82
CA SER A 137 -8.69 6.19 -7.79
C SER A 137 -7.62 7.25 -7.50
N SER A 138 -8.04 8.47 -7.15
CA SER A 138 -7.13 9.54 -6.76
C SER A 138 -6.37 9.21 -5.48
N LEU A 139 -7.05 8.69 -4.45
CA LEU A 139 -6.43 8.32 -3.18
C LEU A 139 -5.43 7.17 -3.36
N SER A 140 -5.78 6.14 -4.14
CA SER A 140 -4.88 5.03 -4.48
C SER A 140 -3.61 5.49 -5.22
N SER A 141 -3.75 6.51 -6.07
CA SER A 141 -2.61 7.12 -6.77
C SER A 141 -1.68 7.84 -5.80
N ILE A 142 -2.24 8.59 -4.84
CA ILE A 142 -1.47 9.26 -3.79
C ILE A 142 -0.71 8.24 -2.95
N VAL A 143 -1.38 7.18 -2.45
CA VAL A 143 -0.73 6.08 -1.70
C VAL A 143 0.44 5.49 -2.47
N THR A 144 0.24 5.20 -3.76
CA THR A 144 1.28 4.62 -4.62
C THR A 144 2.50 5.53 -4.74
N ILE A 145 2.32 6.84 -4.88
CA ILE A 145 3.44 7.80 -4.93
C ILE A 145 4.21 7.77 -3.61
N PHE A 146 3.51 7.79 -2.47
CA PHE A 146 4.16 7.76 -1.16
C PHE A 146 4.84 6.42 -0.84
N LEU A 147 4.37 5.28 -1.36
CA LEU A 147 5.08 4.00 -1.27
C LEU A 147 6.24 3.90 -2.27
N LEU A 148 6.15 4.54 -3.44
CA LEU A 148 7.17 4.50 -4.47
C LEU A 148 8.44 5.24 -4.03
N ILE A 149 8.30 6.42 -3.40
CA ILE A 149 9.43 7.24 -2.92
C ILE A 149 10.41 6.43 -2.05
N PRO A 150 10.00 5.78 -0.94
CA PRO A 150 10.92 5.05 -0.08
C PRO A 150 11.56 3.85 -0.78
N VAL A 151 10.79 3.14 -1.63
CA VAL A 151 11.31 2.01 -2.41
C VAL A 151 12.43 2.47 -3.35
N VAL A 152 12.21 3.55 -4.09
CA VAL A 152 13.21 4.12 -5.01
C VAL A 152 14.43 4.64 -4.28
N ILE A 153 14.27 5.38 -3.18
CA ILE A 153 15.40 5.92 -2.42
C ILE A 153 16.29 4.78 -1.90
N VAL A 154 15.70 3.72 -1.36
CA VAL A 154 16.46 2.59 -0.81
C VAL A 154 17.10 1.76 -1.93
N ALA A 155 16.39 1.52 -3.03
CA ALA A 155 16.93 0.82 -4.19
C ALA A 155 18.17 1.53 -4.76
N LEU A 156 18.12 2.85 -4.93
CA LEU A 156 19.24 3.66 -5.42
C LEU A 156 20.37 3.81 -4.39
N SER A 157 20.06 3.86 -3.09
CA SER A 157 21.08 4.01 -2.07
C SER A 157 21.95 2.75 -1.92
N ASN A 158 21.40 1.57 -2.21
CA ASN A 158 22.16 0.33 -2.08
C ASN A 158 23.28 0.23 -3.13
N SER A 159 23.01 0.62 -4.39
CA SER A 159 24.03 0.61 -5.44
C SER A 159 25.21 1.52 -5.12
N ASP A 160 24.94 2.70 -4.56
CA ASP A 160 25.98 3.67 -4.19
C ASP A 160 26.87 3.15 -3.04
N ASN A 161 26.26 2.46 -2.06
CA ASN A 161 26.98 1.95 -0.90
C ASN A 161 27.88 0.77 -1.28
N VAL A 162 27.40 -0.15 -2.11
CA VAL A 162 28.21 -1.27 -2.63
C VAL A 162 29.42 -0.75 -3.42
N GLU A 163 29.23 0.26 -4.28
CA GLU A 163 30.33 0.83 -5.06
C GLU A 163 31.38 1.51 -4.16
N LYS A 164 30.95 2.25 -3.13
CA LYS A 164 31.85 2.90 -2.17
C LYS A 164 32.68 1.89 -1.38
N LEU A 165 32.04 0.84 -0.88
CA LEU A 165 32.72 -0.19 -0.10
C LEU A 165 33.73 -0.97 -0.94
N LYS A 166 33.37 -1.26 -2.21
CA LYS A 166 34.30 -1.85 -3.18
C LYS A 166 35.52 -0.96 -3.44
N LYS A 167 35.33 0.37 -3.56
CA LYS A 167 36.44 1.34 -3.69
C LYS A 167 37.33 1.40 -2.46
N GLN A 168 36.81 1.11 -1.27
CA GLN A 168 37.57 1.07 -0.02
C GLN A 168 38.32 -0.26 0.21
N GLY A 169 38.28 -1.20 -0.74
CA GLY A 169 39.03 -2.45 -0.66
C GLY A 169 38.44 -3.50 0.26
N TRP A 170 37.19 -3.33 0.70
CA TRP A 170 36.50 -4.34 1.51
C TRP A 170 36.04 -5.50 0.62
N PRO A 171 36.34 -6.76 0.97
CA PRO A 171 35.88 -7.94 0.23
C PRO A 171 34.41 -8.22 0.59
N ILE A 172 33.49 -7.37 0.12
CA ILE A 172 32.06 -7.51 0.39
C ILE A 172 31.41 -8.09 -0.87
N SER A 173 30.71 -9.23 -0.72
CA SER A 173 29.83 -9.71 -1.80
C SER A 173 28.57 -8.85 -1.83
N VAL A 174 27.95 -8.71 -3.00
CA VAL A 174 26.61 -8.12 -3.12
C VAL A 174 25.59 -8.87 -2.24
N ASP A 175 25.90 -10.13 -1.93
CA ASP A 175 25.09 -10.99 -1.04
C ASP A 175 25.19 -10.60 0.44
N ASP A 176 26.23 -9.87 0.86
CA ASP A 176 26.45 -9.47 2.26
C ASP A 176 25.76 -8.14 2.62
N VAL A 177 25.32 -7.37 1.61
CA VAL A 177 24.62 -6.08 1.76
C VAL A 177 23.31 -6.15 0.96
N GLY A 178 22.30 -6.71 1.60
CA GLY A 178 21.02 -7.03 0.99
C GLY A 178 19.86 -6.14 1.44
N HIS A 179 18.79 -6.19 0.67
CA HIS A 179 17.48 -5.73 1.12
C HIS A 179 16.90 -6.75 2.10
N GLY A 180 16.44 -6.29 3.25
CA GLY A 180 15.79 -7.17 4.22
C GLY A 180 14.31 -7.39 3.92
N ASP A 181 13.70 -8.35 4.63
CA ASP A 181 12.31 -8.76 4.41
C ASP A 181 11.30 -7.61 4.53
N SER A 182 11.56 -6.65 5.40
CA SER A 182 10.68 -5.49 5.58
C SER A 182 10.64 -4.61 4.34
N PHE A 183 11.76 -4.45 3.64
CA PHE A 183 11.81 -3.74 2.36
C PHE A 183 11.01 -4.49 1.28
N ILE A 184 11.08 -5.83 1.29
CA ILE A 184 10.28 -6.67 0.39
C ILE A 184 8.79 -6.48 0.69
N CYS A 185 8.37 -6.44 1.95
CA CYS A 185 6.98 -6.14 2.31
C CYS A 185 6.51 -4.79 1.76
N ALA A 186 7.30 -3.72 1.88
CA ALA A 186 6.96 -2.41 1.30
C ALA A 186 6.87 -2.47 -0.24
N THR A 187 7.77 -3.20 -0.88
CA THR A 187 7.77 -3.38 -2.34
C THR A 187 6.53 -4.14 -2.81
N VAL A 188 6.13 -5.21 -2.10
CA VAL A 188 4.91 -5.96 -2.41
C VAL A 188 3.66 -5.11 -2.13
N ALA A 189 3.65 -4.31 -1.06
CA ALA A 189 2.58 -3.35 -0.79
C ALA A 189 2.42 -2.34 -1.95
N LEU A 190 3.53 -1.82 -2.48
CA LEU A 190 3.54 -0.95 -3.65
C LEU A 190 2.92 -1.64 -4.89
N VAL A 191 3.28 -2.90 -5.15
CA VAL A 191 2.69 -3.68 -6.27
C VAL A 191 1.18 -3.82 -6.10
N PHE A 192 0.69 -4.16 -4.91
CA PHE A 192 -0.74 -4.22 -4.63
C PHE A 192 -1.43 -2.87 -4.80
N SER A 193 -0.79 -1.78 -4.40
CA SER A 193 -1.30 -0.41 -4.62
C SER A 193 -1.42 -0.07 -6.11
N ILE A 194 -0.47 -0.50 -6.95
CA ILE A 194 -0.55 -0.35 -8.42
C ILE A 194 -1.71 -1.17 -8.99
N ILE A 195 -1.90 -2.42 -8.53
CA ILE A 195 -3.03 -3.26 -8.94
C ILE A 195 -4.36 -2.58 -8.59
N ASN A 196 -4.45 -1.95 -7.42
CA ASN A 196 -5.65 -1.18 -7.03
C ASN A 196 -5.94 0.00 -7.97
N ILE A 197 -4.93 0.72 -8.45
CA ILE A 197 -5.12 1.76 -9.47
C ILE A 197 -5.71 1.16 -10.75
N ILE A 198 -5.17 0.05 -11.23
CA ILE A 198 -5.65 -0.64 -12.44
C ILE A 198 -7.10 -1.07 -12.24
N LEU A 199 -7.44 -1.69 -11.11
CA LEU A 199 -8.81 -2.11 -10.78
C LEU A 199 -9.76 -0.91 -10.74
N ALA A 200 -9.34 0.22 -10.18
CA ALA A 200 -10.14 1.44 -10.14
C ALA A 200 -10.40 1.99 -11.56
N VAL A 201 -9.40 1.99 -12.44
CA VAL A 201 -9.53 2.41 -13.85
C VAL A 201 -10.48 1.47 -14.60
N VAL A 202 -10.32 0.15 -14.45
CA VAL A 202 -11.22 -0.85 -15.06
C VAL A 202 -12.66 -0.65 -14.59
N ALA A 203 -12.85 -0.41 -13.28
CA ALA A 203 -14.17 -0.13 -12.71
C ALA A 203 -14.82 1.12 -13.34
N GLN A 204 -14.04 2.18 -13.57
CA GLN A 204 -14.51 3.41 -14.24
C GLN A 204 -14.88 3.15 -15.71
N CYS A 205 -14.07 2.39 -16.44
CA CYS A 205 -14.35 2.01 -17.83
C CYS A 205 -15.64 1.18 -17.96
N CYS A 206 -15.92 0.29 -17.00
CA CYS A 206 -17.17 -0.46 -16.95
C CYS A 206 -18.41 0.42 -16.71
N ILE A 207 -18.25 1.63 -16.13
CA ILE A 207 -19.34 2.58 -15.89
C ILE A 207 -19.59 3.45 -17.12
N SER A 208 -18.54 3.88 -17.82
CA SER A 208 -18.63 4.85 -18.93
C SER A 208 -19.21 4.29 -20.23
N LYS A 209 -19.40 2.97 -20.35
CA LYS A 209 -19.98 2.33 -21.55
C LYS A 209 -21.51 2.25 -21.53
N LYS A 210 -22.18 2.97 -20.63
CA LYS A 210 -23.64 3.17 -20.60
C LYS A 210 -23.95 4.62 -20.99
#